data_AF-A0A6A3AH18-F1
#
_entry.id   AF-A0A6A3AH18-F1
#
_cell.length_a   1.000
_cell.length_b   1.000
_cell.length_c   1.000
_cell.angle_alpha   90.00
_cell.angle_beta   90.00
_cell.angle_gamma   90.00
#
_symmetry.space_group_name_H-M   'P 1'
#
loop_
_entity.id
_entity.type
_entity.pdbx_description
1 polymer ?
#
loop_
_entity_poly.entity_id
_entity_poly.type
_entity_poly.pdbx_seq_one_letter_code
_entity_poly.pdbx_strand_id
1 'polypeptide(L)'
;MAPGGSACKEVIESLPTVADYDVGHIPTLVAHLKDDHKVDMHDGCTFNHRYVKLKPHEVDNATWMLAVFNCFGKQFFLHFEAFQIGMAHVYMALLRFMGDDNEAKMFIYCLEVGANGHKLIWKGIPRSIRDSHRKVHDSQDGLIIQRNLALFFSGGDRQELKLRVTGRIWKEE
;
A
#
# COMPACT_ATOMS: atom_id res chain seq x y z
N MET A 1 -18.60 11.46 13.79
CA MET A 1 -17.32 11.73 14.47
C MET A 1 -16.31 10.72 13.96
N ALA A 2 -15.31 11.16 13.19
CA ALA A 2 -14.26 10.27 12.70
C ALA A 2 -13.09 10.30 13.70
N PRO A 3 -12.69 9.18 14.33
CA PRO A 3 -11.49 9.16 15.15
C PRO A 3 -10.27 8.84 14.28
N GLY A 4 -9.15 9.48 14.59
CA GLY A 4 -7.81 9.01 14.22
C GLY A 4 -7.20 9.67 12.99
N GLY A 5 -6.53 10.80 13.20
CA GLY A 5 -5.53 11.30 12.26
C GLY A 5 -4.42 10.26 12.08
N SER A 6 -4.22 9.79 10.85
CA SER A 6 -3.08 8.96 10.47
C SER A 6 -1.80 9.76 10.69
N ALA A 7 -0.88 9.21 11.49
CA ALA A 7 0.45 9.77 11.66
C ALA A 7 1.16 9.85 10.30
N CYS A 8 1.79 10.98 9.98
CA CYS A 8 2.75 11.08 8.89
C CYS A 8 4.02 10.37 9.36
N LYS A 9 4.22 9.09 8.99
CA LYS A 9 5.50 8.43 9.22
C LYS A 9 6.44 8.71 8.08
N GLU A 10 7.63 9.18 8.44
CA GLU A 10 8.76 9.26 7.54
C GLU A 10 9.17 7.85 7.11
N VAL A 11 9.48 7.77 5.83
CA VAL A 11 9.55 6.56 5.03
C VAL A 11 10.86 5.82 5.34
N ILE A 12 10.80 4.77 6.18
CA ILE A 12 11.96 3.95 6.55
C ILE A 12 12.27 2.96 5.42
N GLU A 13 13.53 2.95 4.98
CA GLU A 13 14.07 2.09 3.92
C GLU A 13 14.07 0.61 4.30
N SER A 14 13.71 -0.21 3.31
CA SER A 14 13.84 -1.68 3.25
C SER A 14 13.34 -2.46 4.45
N LEU A 15 12.06 -2.85 4.40
CA LEU A 15 11.62 -4.07 5.08
C LEU A 15 12.04 -5.28 4.24
N PRO A 16 12.43 -6.40 4.86
CA PRO A 16 12.63 -7.66 4.14
C PRO A 16 11.37 -7.95 3.34
N THR A 17 11.53 -8.35 2.07
CA THR A 17 10.41 -8.82 1.26
C THR A 17 9.67 -9.89 2.05
N VAL A 18 8.37 -9.72 2.29
CA VAL A 18 7.50 -10.65 3.05
C VAL A 18 7.63 -12.11 2.56
N ALA A 19 8.19 -12.31 1.36
CA ALA A 19 8.58 -13.58 0.78
C ALA A 19 9.55 -14.44 1.62
N ASP A 20 10.30 -13.87 2.58
CA ASP A 20 11.28 -14.62 3.38
C ASP A 20 10.72 -15.15 4.71
N TYR A 21 9.49 -14.80 5.07
CA TYR A 21 8.87 -15.31 6.30
C TYR A 21 8.07 -16.58 6.01
N ASP A 22 8.24 -17.60 6.85
CA ASP A 22 7.41 -18.78 6.82
C ASP A 22 5.94 -18.38 7.04
N VAL A 23 5.18 -18.34 5.94
CA VAL A 23 3.77 -17.92 5.87
C VAL A 23 2.85 -18.88 6.67
N GLY A 24 3.41 -19.91 7.31
CA GLY A 24 2.71 -20.90 8.13
C GLY A 24 2.00 -20.33 9.36
N HIS A 25 2.36 -19.14 9.87
CA HIS A 25 1.66 -18.54 11.02
C HIS A 25 1.49 -17.02 10.91
N ILE A 26 0.40 -16.59 10.24
CA ILE A 26 0.01 -15.17 10.08
C ILE A 26 0.06 -14.38 11.40
N PRO A 27 -0.42 -14.90 12.56
CA PRO A 27 -0.32 -14.17 13.82
C PRO A 27 1.12 -13.82 14.23
N THR A 28 2.07 -14.71 13.94
CA THR A 28 3.49 -14.47 14.21
C THR A 28 4.05 -13.38 13.31
N LEU A 29 3.69 -13.39 12.02
CA LEU A 29 4.08 -12.33 11.08
C LEU A 29 3.51 -10.98 11.51
N VAL A 30 2.25 -10.92 11.91
CA VAL A 30 1.62 -9.68 12.39
C VAL A 30 2.31 -9.15 13.65
N ALA A 31 2.63 -10.03 14.61
CA ALA A 31 3.38 -9.67 15.80
C ALA A 31 4.77 -9.13 15.44
N HIS A 32 5.50 -9.82 14.55
CA HIS A 32 6.81 -9.38 14.04
C HIS A 32 6.75 -7.99 13.39
N LEU A 33 5.80 -7.76 12.47
CA LEU A 33 5.63 -6.46 11.80
C LEU A 33 5.32 -5.34 12.80
N LYS A 34 4.51 -5.63 13.82
CA LYS A 34 4.14 -4.67 14.85
C LYS A 34 5.30 -4.39 15.81
N ASP A 35 5.94 -5.42 16.33
CA ASP A 35 6.86 -5.33 17.45
C ASP A 35 8.27 -4.98 16.99
N ASP A 36 8.73 -5.52 15.86
CA ASP A 36 10.08 -5.30 15.36
C ASP A 36 10.13 -4.17 14.34
N HIS A 37 9.13 -4.11 13.46
CA HIS A 37 9.09 -3.12 12.37
C HIS A 37 8.19 -1.91 12.64
N LYS A 38 7.48 -1.89 13.77
CA LYS A 38 6.61 -0.77 14.19
C LYS A 38 5.61 -0.34 13.11
N VAL A 39 5.12 -1.31 12.33
CA VAL A 39 4.10 -1.09 11.30
C VAL A 39 2.80 -0.63 11.96
N ASP A 40 2.10 0.31 11.33
CA ASP A 40 0.85 0.82 11.88
C ASP A 40 -0.26 -0.22 11.78
N MET A 41 -0.93 -0.50 12.90
CA MET A 41 -2.05 -1.42 12.97
C MET A 41 -3.35 -0.61 13.01
N HIS A 42 -4.26 -0.87 12.08
CA HIS A 42 -5.53 -0.17 11.95
C HIS A 42 -6.70 -1.15 12.03
N ASP A 43 -7.70 -0.84 12.85
CA ASP A 43 -8.97 -1.57 12.85
C ASP A 43 -9.97 -0.89 11.91
N GLY A 44 -10.52 -1.66 10.99
CA GLY A 44 -11.56 -1.21 10.07
C GLY A 44 -11.23 -1.44 8.59
N CYS A 45 -12.26 -1.25 7.77
CA CYS A 45 -12.23 -1.57 6.35
C CYS A 45 -12.15 -0.32 5.45
N THR A 46 -11.89 0.86 6.02
CA THR A 46 -11.69 2.12 5.29
C THR A 46 -10.48 2.83 5.84
N PHE A 47 -9.65 3.39 4.96
CA PHE A 47 -8.42 4.04 5.36
C PHE A 47 -8.09 5.23 4.49
N ASN A 48 -7.27 6.12 5.04
CA ASN A 48 -6.79 7.32 4.42
C ASN A 48 -5.34 7.53 4.86
N HIS A 49 -4.41 7.16 3.98
CA HIS A 49 -2.99 7.19 4.27
C HIS A 49 -2.29 8.26 3.43
N ARG A 50 -1.35 8.99 4.03
CA ARG A 50 -0.60 10.07 3.38
C ARG A 50 0.88 9.70 3.27
N TYR A 51 1.35 9.61 2.04
CA TYR A 51 2.74 9.35 1.68
C TYR A 51 3.50 10.66 1.58
N VAL A 52 4.55 10.80 2.39
CA VAL A 52 5.40 11.98 2.40
C VAL A 52 6.84 11.60 2.08
N LYS A 53 7.41 12.19 1.02
CA LYS A 53 8.83 12.00 0.68
C LYS A 53 9.43 13.31 0.18
N LEU A 54 10.44 13.78 0.90
CA LEU A 54 11.30 14.87 0.46
C LEU A 54 12.15 14.42 -0.73
N LYS A 55 12.36 15.31 -1.68
CA LYS A 55 13.16 15.06 -2.89
C LYS A 55 12.83 13.72 -3.58
N PRO A 56 11.56 13.51 -3.97
CA PRO A 56 11.10 12.25 -4.57
C PRO A 56 11.79 11.89 -5.91
N HIS A 57 12.50 12.84 -6.51
CA HIS A 57 13.30 12.65 -7.72
C HIS A 57 14.60 11.89 -7.46
N GLU A 58 15.10 11.86 -6.21
CA GLU A 58 16.29 11.10 -5.81
C GLU A 58 15.97 9.61 -5.54
N VAL A 59 14.70 9.19 -5.65
CA VAL A 59 14.26 7.82 -5.38
C VAL A 59 13.94 7.11 -6.68
N ASP A 60 14.83 6.22 -7.10
CA ASP A 60 14.58 5.39 -8.30
C ASP A 60 13.72 4.17 -7.97
N ASN A 61 14.13 3.40 -6.95
CA ASN A 61 13.43 2.21 -6.51
C ASN A 61 13.34 2.20 -4.98
N ALA A 62 12.15 1.98 -4.45
CA ALA A 62 11.93 1.84 -3.02
C ALA A 62 10.61 1.13 -2.73
N THR A 63 10.57 0.42 -1.61
CA THR A 63 9.45 -0.42 -1.22
C THR A 63 9.07 -0.08 0.21
N TRP A 64 7.79 0.18 0.45
CA TRP A 64 7.27 0.65 1.73
C TRP A 64 6.05 -0.13 2.15
N MET A 65 6.11 -0.70 3.35
CA MET A 65 4.94 -1.25 4.04
C MET A 65 4.61 -0.32 5.20
N LEU A 66 3.37 0.14 5.23
CA LEU A 66 3.02 1.26 6.11
C LEU A 66 1.97 0.88 7.13
N ALA A 67 0.99 0.09 6.72
CA ALA A 67 -0.13 -0.24 7.57
C ALA A 67 -0.65 -1.66 7.33
N VAL A 68 -1.02 -2.31 8.42
CA VAL A 68 -1.83 -3.52 8.46
C VAL A 68 -3.24 -3.14 8.92
N PHE A 69 -4.25 -3.60 8.21
CA PHE A 69 -5.66 -3.40 8.47
C PHE A 69 -6.30 -4.69 8.95
N ASN A 70 -6.92 -4.65 10.13
CA ASN A 70 -7.78 -5.70 10.64
C ASN A 70 -9.21 -5.42 10.18
N CYS A 71 -9.72 -6.26 9.29
CA CYS A 71 -11.03 -6.09 8.65
C CYS A 71 -11.67 -7.47 8.44
N PHE A 72 -12.94 -7.63 8.79
CA PHE A 72 -13.66 -8.92 8.71
C PHE A 72 -12.97 -10.11 9.40
N GLY A 73 -12.21 -9.85 10.48
CA GLY A 73 -11.44 -10.89 11.19
C GLY A 73 -10.21 -11.38 10.43
N LYS A 74 -9.78 -10.66 9.39
CA LYS A 74 -8.61 -10.95 8.57
C LYS A 74 -7.67 -9.75 8.52
N GLN A 75 -6.42 -9.98 8.16
CA GLN A 75 -5.40 -8.95 8.03
C GLN A 75 -5.08 -8.65 6.57
N PHE A 76 -4.92 -7.38 6.26
CA PHE A 76 -4.53 -6.88 4.95
C PHE A 76 -3.39 -5.89 5.15
N PHE A 77 -2.40 -5.82 4.27
CA PHE A 77 -1.41 -4.74 4.32
C PHE A 77 -1.45 -3.88 3.07
N LEU A 78 -1.27 -2.57 3.28
CA LEU A 78 -1.09 -1.61 2.20
C LEU A 78 0.39 -1.52 1.85
N HIS A 79 0.66 -1.79 0.59
CA HIS A 79 1.98 -1.72 0.01
C HIS A 79 2.09 -0.51 -0.92
N PHE A 80 3.23 0.15 -0.88
CA PHE A 80 3.56 1.24 -1.80
C PHE A 80 4.97 1.10 -2.29
N GLU A 81 5.16 1.26 -3.58
CA GLU A 81 6.44 1.09 -4.24
C GLU A 81 6.71 2.28 -5.16
N ALA A 82 7.98 2.67 -5.25
CA ALA A 82 8.52 3.50 -6.32
C ALA A 82 9.41 2.60 -7.19
N PHE A 83 9.24 2.66 -8.50
CA PHE A 83 10.08 1.92 -9.46
C PHE A 83 9.94 2.52 -10.86
N GLN A 84 10.64 1.93 -11.83
CA GLN A 84 10.57 2.31 -13.25
C GLN A 84 9.83 1.26 -14.10
N ILE A 85 8.93 1.75 -14.96
CA ILE A 85 8.33 0.96 -16.05
C ILE A 85 8.89 1.52 -17.36
N GLY A 86 9.82 0.77 -17.98
CA GLY A 86 10.58 1.28 -19.11
C GLY A 86 11.39 2.53 -18.69
N MET A 87 11.07 3.67 -19.28
CA MET A 87 11.70 4.96 -18.92
C MET A 87 10.86 5.81 -17.95
N ALA A 88 9.67 5.35 -17.55
CA ALA A 88 8.76 6.12 -16.72
C ALA A 88 8.93 5.76 -15.24
N HIS A 89 9.22 6.75 -14.40
CA HIS A 89 9.15 6.58 -12.95
C HIS A 89 7.70 6.62 -12.48
N VAL A 90 7.33 5.60 -11.71
CA VAL A 90 5.97 5.41 -11.22
C VAL A 90 5.98 5.14 -9.72
N TYR A 91 4.82 5.37 -9.12
CA TYR A 91 4.46 4.78 -7.85
C TYR A 91 3.36 3.74 -8.06
N MET A 92 3.39 2.67 -7.28
CA MET A 92 2.30 1.69 -7.23
C MET A 92 1.80 1.54 -5.80
N ALA A 93 0.49 1.62 -5.61
CA ALA A 93 -0.17 1.28 -4.35
C ALA A 93 -1.02 0.02 -4.55
N LEU A 94 -0.94 -0.93 -3.62
CA LEU A 94 -1.79 -2.13 -3.65
C LEU A 94 -2.09 -2.62 -2.25
N LEU A 95 -3.20 -3.35 -2.12
CA LEU A 95 -3.56 -4.04 -0.88
C LEU A 95 -3.32 -5.54 -1.04
N ARG A 96 -2.64 -6.15 -0.07
CA ARG A 96 -2.38 -7.59 -0.04
C ARG A 96 -3.08 -8.26 1.12
N PHE A 97 -3.61 -9.45 0.90
CA PHE A 97 -4.34 -10.25 1.88
C PHE A 97 -3.39 -11.22 2.58
N MET A 98 -3.32 -11.15 3.91
CA MET A 98 -2.53 -12.07 4.73
C MET A 98 -3.25 -13.42 4.88
N GLY A 99 -3.12 -14.25 3.85
CA GLY A 99 -3.66 -15.60 3.77
C GLY A 99 -3.43 -16.15 2.37
N ASP A 100 -4.22 -17.12 1.93
CA ASP A 100 -4.06 -17.72 0.59
C ASP A 100 -4.94 -17.07 -0.50
N ASP A 101 -4.69 -17.45 -1.75
CA ASP A 101 -5.39 -16.90 -2.93
C ASP A 101 -6.88 -17.28 -2.99
N ASN A 102 -7.29 -18.39 -2.37
CA ASN A 102 -8.69 -18.80 -2.39
C ASN A 102 -9.49 -17.96 -1.40
N GLU A 103 -8.95 -17.74 -0.20
CA GLU A 103 -9.56 -16.84 0.77
C GLU A 103 -9.55 -15.39 0.30
N ALA A 104 -8.50 -14.96 -0.39
CA ALA A 104 -8.38 -13.59 -0.90
C ALA A 104 -9.54 -13.20 -1.84
N LYS A 105 -10.04 -14.16 -2.64
CA LYS A 105 -11.17 -13.97 -3.57
C LYS A 105 -12.49 -13.64 -2.87
N MET A 106 -12.60 -13.86 -1.56
CA MET A 106 -13.76 -13.43 -0.78
C MET A 106 -13.80 -11.92 -0.54
N PHE A 107 -12.79 -11.18 -0.99
CA PHE A 107 -12.65 -9.76 -0.72
C PHE A 107 -12.42 -8.96 -1.98
N ILE A 108 -12.93 -7.73 -1.98
CA ILE A 108 -12.63 -6.71 -2.95
C ILE A 108 -12.05 -5.51 -2.22
N TYR A 109 -11.08 -4.83 -2.83
CA TYR A 109 -10.61 -3.55 -2.35
C TYR A 109 -10.67 -2.49 -3.44
N CYS A 110 -10.65 -1.23 -3.00
CA CYS A 110 -10.53 -0.07 -3.86
C CYS A 110 -9.44 0.84 -3.28
N LEU A 111 -8.63 1.44 -4.16
CA LEU A 111 -7.73 2.54 -3.85
C LEU A 111 -8.09 3.74 -4.72
N GLU A 112 -8.00 4.92 -4.16
CA GLU A 112 -8.23 6.19 -4.85
C GLU A 112 -7.11 7.18 -4.50
N VAL A 113 -6.60 7.86 -5.54
CA VAL A 113 -5.71 9.02 -5.43
C VAL A 113 -6.28 10.15 -6.29
N GLY A 114 -6.19 11.38 -5.82
CA GLY A 114 -6.74 12.50 -6.57
C GLY A 114 -6.66 13.84 -5.87
N ALA A 115 -6.77 14.90 -6.67
CA ALA A 115 -6.84 16.29 -6.25
C ALA A 115 -7.49 17.13 -7.36
N ASN A 116 -7.99 18.33 -7.01
CA ASN A 116 -8.48 19.33 -7.96
C ASN A 116 -9.54 18.79 -8.95
N GLY A 117 -10.49 17.99 -8.45
CA GLY A 117 -11.57 17.41 -9.26
C GLY A 117 -11.16 16.22 -10.14
N HIS A 118 -9.88 15.84 -10.15
CA HIS A 118 -9.38 14.65 -10.85
C HIS A 118 -9.09 13.53 -9.86
N LYS A 119 -9.32 12.28 -10.28
CA LYS A 119 -8.97 11.11 -9.50
C LYS A 119 -8.66 9.90 -10.37
N LEU A 120 -7.82 9.01 -9.84
CA LEU A 120 -7.59 7.66 -10.32
C LEU A 120 -8.13 6.69 -9.28
N ILE A 121 -8.83 5.66 -9.75
CA ILE A 121 -9.41 4.62 -8.92
C ILE A 121 -8.91 3.27 -9.44
N TRP A 122 -8.45 2.43 -8.53
CA TRP A 122 -8.14 1.03 -8.77
C TRP A 122 -9.07 0.17 -7.91
N LYS A 123 -9.64 -0.88 -8.48
CA LYS A 123 -10.50 -1.83 -7.78
C LYS A 123 -10.16 -3.25 -8.21
N GLY A 124 -10.05 -4.17 -7.27
CA GLY A 124 -9.73 -5.56 -7.56
C GLY A 124 -9.75 -6.47 -6.33
N ILE A 125 -9.34 -7.71 -6.53
CA ILE A 125 -9.14 -8.71 -5.47
C ILE A 125 -7.74 -8.48 -4.86
N PRO A 126 -7.59 -8.41 -3.52
CA PRO A 126 -6.27 -8.27 -2.92
C PRO A 126 -5.42 -9.51 -3.20
N ARG A 127 -4.14 -9.34 -3.53
CA ARG A 127 -3.25 -10.48 -3.78
C ARG A 127 -2.83 -11.15 -2.47
N SER A 128 -2.75 -12.47 -2.44
CA SER A 128 -2.21 -13.21 -1.29
C SER A 128 -0.79 -12.76 -0.98
N ILE A 129 -0.40 -12.77 0.29
CA ILE A 129 1.01 -12.60 0.71
C ILE A 129 1.93 -13.73 0.24
N ARG A 130 1.37 -14.89 -0.14
CA ARG A 130 2.12 -16.03 -0.67
C ARG A 130 2.67 -15.77 -2.07
N ASP A 131 2.13 -14.79 -2.79
CA ASP A 131 2.72 -14.35 -4.04
C ASP A 131 4.08 -13.69 -3.80
N SER A 132 5.07 -14.04 -4.62
CA SER A 132 6.38 -13.39 -4.52
C SER A 132 6.29 -11.91 -4.90
N HIS A 133 7.16 -11.08 -4.32
CA HIS A 133 7.28 -9.67 -4.69
C HIS A 133 7.47 -9.51 -6.20
N ARG A 134 8.32 -10.35 -6.80
CA ARG A 134 8.54 -10.38 -8.25
C ARG A 134 7.27 -10.61 -9.05
N LYS A 135 6.45 -11.60 -8.66
CA LYS A 135 5.19 -11.90 -9.36
C LYS A 135 4.23 -10.71 -9.31
N VAL A 136 4.14 -10.04 -8.17
CA VAL A 136 3.30 -8.84 -8.00
C VAL A 136 3.82 -7.70 -8.88
N HIS A 137 5.11 -7.38 -8.76
CA HIS A 137 5.77 -6.31 -9.50
C HIS A 137 5.66 -6.50 -11.02
N ASP A 138 6.00 -7.70 -11.53
CA ASP A 138 5.97 -8.00 -12.97
C ASP A 138 4.55 -7.94 -13.54
N SER A 139 3.53 -8.23 -12.72
CA SER A 139 2.13 -8.17 -13.13
C SER A 139 1.52 -6.76 -13.09
N GLN A 140 2.17 -5.80 -12.43
CA GLN A 140 1.67 -4.43 -12.29
C GLN A 140 0.25 -4.36 -11.69
N ASP A 141 -0.09 -5.32 -10.83
CA ASP A 141 -1.43 -5.54 -10.27
C ASP A 141 -1.69 -4.61 -9.07
N GLY A 142 -1.87 -3.33 -9.36
CA GLY A 142 -2.12 -2.29 -8.37
C GLY A 142 -2.44 -0.93 -9.00
N LEU A 143 -2.74 0.06 -8.15
CA LEU A 143 -2.92 1.43 -8.58
C LEU A 143 -1.56 2.02 -8.95
N ILE A 144 -1.29 2.14 -10.25
CA ILE A 144 -0.08 2.78 -10.78
C ILE A 144 -0.34 4.24 -11.12
N ILE A 145 0.57 5.11 -10.69
CA ILE A 145 0.54 6.55 -10.98
C ILE A 145 1.95 7.03 -11.34
N GLN A 146 2.08 7.71 -12.48
CA GLN A 146 3.35 8.33 -12.87
C GLN A 146 3.78 9.40 -11.85
N ARG A 147 5.09 9.50 -11.60
CA ARG A 147 5.64 10.42 -10.59
C ARG A 147 5.12 11.85 -10.77
N ASN A 148 5.12 12.37 -12.00
CA ASN A 148 4.66 13.73 -12.27
C ASN A 148 3.19 13.97 -11.91
N LEU A 149 2.32 12.97 -12.13
CA LEU A 149 0.92 13.05 -11.76
C LEU A 149 0.73 12.92 -10.25
N ALA A 150 1.52 12.07 -9.58
CA ALA A 150 1.52 11.96 -8.13
C ALA A 150 1.96 13.27 -7.45
N LEU A 151 2.96 13.95 -8.01
CA LEU A 151 3.40 15.27 -7.55
C LEU A 151 2.35 16.36 -7.82
N PHE A 152 1.64 16.28 -8.94
CA PHE A 152 0.49 17.16 -9.19
C PHE A 152 -0.61 16.94 -8.14
N PHE A 153 -0.94 15.69 -7.80
CA PHE A 153 -1.92 15.38 -6.74
C PHE A 153 -1.43 15.70 -5.33
N SER A 154 -0.12 15.81 -5.12
CA SER A 154 0.47 16.24 -3.84
C SER A 154 0.28 17.74 -3.57
N GLY A 155 0.00 18.52 -4.62
CA GLY A 155 -0.03 19.98 -4.54
C GLY A 155 1.37 20.59 -4.30
N GLY A 156 1.41 21.91 -4.11
CA GLY A 156 2.66 22.64 -3.85
C GLY A 156 3.56 22.81 -5.08
N ASP A 157 4.87 22.82 -4.86
CA ASP A 157 5.92 23.14 -5.84
C ASP A 157 6.47 21.92 -6.62
N ARG A 158 5.90 20.73 -6.37
CA ARG A 158 6.33 19.44 -6.95
C ARG A 158 7.75 19.00 -6.55
N GLN A 159 8.29 19.54 -5.46
CA GLN A 159 9.58 19.11 -4.88
C GLN A 159 9.42 18.10 -3.74
N GLU A 160 8.21 17.91 -3.25
CA GLU A 160 7.88 16.98 -2.18
C GLU A 160 6.66 16.14 -2.57
N LEU A 161 6.73 14.83 -2.35
CA LEU A 161 5.57 13.96 -2.46
C LEU A 161 4.72 14.12 -1.19
N LYS A 162 3.42 14.38 -1.35
CA LYS A 162 2.38 14.41 -0.30
C LYS A 162 1.13 13.69 -0.79
N LEU A 163 1.30 12.50 -1.32
CA LEU A 163 0.24 11.76 -1.99
C LEU A 163 -0.70 11.15 -0.97
N ARG A 164 -2.01 11.42 -1.08
CA ARG A 164 -3.03 10.79 -0.25
C ARG A 164 -3.65 9.63 -1.01
N VAL A 165 -3.56 8.44 -0.42
CA VAL A 165 -4.22 7.22 -0.90
C VAL A 165 -5.35 6.89 0.07
N THR A 166 -6.58 6.90 -0.42
CA THR A 166 -7.74 6.43 0.32
C THR A 166 -8.14 5.05 -0.18
N GLY A 167 -8.63 4.21 0.71
CA GLY A 167 -9.11 2.90 0.29
C GLY A 167 -10.21 2.33 1.15
N ARG A 168 -10.87 1.31 0.59
CA ARG A 168 -11.91 0.54 1.27
C ARG A 168 -11.81 -0.94 0.88
N ILE A 169 -12.17 -1.81 1.82
CA ILE A 169 -12.24 -3.26 1.69
C ILE A 169 -13.70 -3.68 1.87
N TRP A 170 -14.15 -4.60 1.03
CA TRP A 170 -15.45 -5.26 1.12
C TRP A 170 -15.23 -6.77 1.16
N LYS A 171 -16.19 -7.47 1.76
CA LYS A 171 -16.33 -8.92 1.64
C LYS A 171 -17.40 -9.19 0.58
N GLU A 172 -17.13 -10.06 -0.39
CA GLU A 172 -18.16 -10.54 -1.30
C GLU A 172 -19.10 -11.52 -0.56
N GLU A 173 -20.39 -11.44 -0.87
CA GLU A 173 -21.45 -12.29 -0.30
C GLU A 173 -21.58 -13.61 -1.08
#